data_AF-A0AAN4ZIP0-F1
#
_entry.id   AF-A0AAN4ZIP0-F1
#
_cell.length_a   1.000
_cell.length_b   1.000
_cell.length_c   1.000
_cell.angle_alpha   90.00
_cell.angle_beta   90.00
_cell.angle_gamma   90.00
#
_symmetry.space_group_name_H-M   'P 1'
#
loop_
_entity.id
_entity.type
_entity.pdbx_description
1 polymer ?
#
loop_
_entity_poly.entity_id
_entity_poly.type
_entity_poly.pdbx_seq_one_letter_code
_entity_poly.pdbx_strand_id
1 'polypeptide(L)'
;FIESLAMSAPLEVSRISSDTEKETIIIYANRAVQTYEEFMIQITYRGVAVLDGNGLYEHWDPKFSKTLDSNEPFILVSNNFPAGARFWFPCFDDPDKNSR
;
A
#
# COMPACT_ATOMS: atom_id res chain seq x y z
N PHE A 1 32.11 29.19 -18.77
CA PHE A 1 31.74 27.83 -18.31
C PHE A 1 30.23 27.74 -18.43
N ILE A 2 29.73 27.16 -19.51
CA ILE A 2 28.29 26.88 -19.64
C ILE A 2 28.15 25.46 -19.12
N GLU A 3 27.76 25.33 -17.84
CA GLU A 3 27.24 24.06 -17.36
C GLU A 3 26.00 23.78 -18.19
N SER A 4 26.12 22.82 -19.10
CA SER A 4 24.94 22.17 -19.66
C SER A 4 24.14 21.70 -18.47
N LEU A 5 22.95 22.26 -18.26
CA LEU A 5 21.89 21.64 -17.49
C LEU A 5 21.60 20.31 -18.17
N ALA A 6 22.40 19.29 -17.86
CA ALA A 6 22.06 17.92 -18.16
C ALA A 6 20.88 17.62 -17.25
N MET A 7 19.67 17.94 -17.73
CA MET A 7 18.45 17.49 -17.09
C MET A 7 18.59 15.98 -16.99
N SER A 8 18.72 15.47 -15.75
CA SER A 8 18.77 14.04 -15.52
C SER A 8 17.55 13.42 -16.19
N ALA A 9 17.73 12.26 -16.83
CA ALA A 9 16.62 11.53 -17.44
C ALA A 9 15.41 11.46 -16.48
N PRO A 10 14.17 11.51 -17.01
CA PRO A 10 12.99 11.40 -16.16
C PRO A 10 13.05 10.13 -15.31
N LEU A 11 12.61 10.23 -14.06
CA LEU A 11 12.52 9.07 -13.18
C LEU A 11 11.36 8.19 -13.65
N GLU A 12 11.68 6.98 -14.11
CA GLU A 12 10.70 6.04 -14.66
C GLU A 12 10.82 4.68 -13.99
N VAL A 13 9.70 3.97 -13.90
CA VAL A 13 9.68 2.57 -13.42
C VAL A 13 10.26 1.68 -14.51
N SER A 14 11.38 1.02 -14.20
CA SER A 14 12.04 0.06 -15.10
C SER A 14 11.53 -1.37 -14.90
N ARG A 15 11.15 -1.73 -13.66
CA ARG A 15 10.63 -3.05 -13.30
C ARG A 15 9.86 -2.99 -11.98
N ILE A 16 8.91 -3.91 -11.82
CA ILE A 16 8.26 -4.20 -10.53
C ILE A 16 8.47 -5.68 -10.21
N SER A 17 8.76 -6.02 -8.96
CA SER A 17 8.69 -7.39 -8.46
C SER A 17 8.19 -7.42 -7.02
N SER A 18 7.96 -8.62 -6.49
CA SER A 18 7.58 -8.84 -5.09
C SER A 18 8.53 -9.82 -4.40
N ASP A 19 8.71 -9.62 -3.10
CA ASP A 19 9.27 -10.59 -2.17
C ASP A 19 8.14 -10.99 -1.23
N THR A 20 7.59 -12.19 -1.43
CA THR A 20 6.44 -12.68 -0.67
C THR A 20 6.80 -13.07 0.75
N GLU A 21 8.04 -13.48 1.01
CA GLU A 21 8.50 -13.81 2.37
C GLU A 21 8.61 -12.55 3.23
N LYS A 22 9.01 -11.43 2.62
CA LYS A 22 9.09 -10.12 3.28
C LYS A 22 7.86 -9.23 3.10
N GLU A 23 6.83 -9.73 2.42
CA GLU A 23 5.60 -8.98 2.11
C GLU A 23 5.88 -7.60 1.48
N THR A 24 6.85 -7.54 0.56
CA THR A 24 7.37 -6.29 0.01
C THR A 24 7.19 -6.24 -1.51
N ILE A 25 6.72 -5.09 -2.01
CA ILE A 25 6.78 -4.75 -3.44
C ILE A 25 8.05 -3.93 -3.69
N ILE A 26 8.81 -4.31 -4.72
CA ILE A 26 10.06 -3.67 -5.10
C ILE A 26 9.84 -2.97 -6.45
N ILE A 27 9.96 -1.64 -6.45
CA ILE A 27 9.85 -0.79 -7.63
C ILE A 27 11.27 -0.37 -8.02
N TYR A 28 11.72 -0.83 -9.18
CA TYR A 28 13.01 -0.46 -9.75
C TYR A 28 12.84 0.77 -10.61
N ALA A 29 13.69 1.76 -10.40
CA ALA A 29 13.79 2.94 -11.24
C ALA A 29 14.82 2.75 -12.36
N ASN A 30 14.69 3.50 -13.45
CA ASN A 30 15.67 3.56 -14.54
C ASN A 30 16.99 4.25 -14.12
N ARG A 31 16.98 5.01 -13.03
CA ARG A 31 18.17 5.65 -12.43
C ARG A 31 18.06 5.73 -10.92
N ALA A 32 19.17 6.08 -10.27
CA ALA A 32 19.16 6.44 -8.86
C ALA A 32 18.36 7.74 -8.64
N VAL A 33 17.58 7.77 -7.56
CA VAL A 33 16.96 8.98 -7.04
C VAL A 33 18.05 9.78 -6.31
N GLN A 34 18.13 11.09 -6.57
CA GLN A 34 19.12 11.95 -5.94
C GLN A 34 18.69 12.32 -4.52
N THR A 35 19.65 12.65 -3.65
CA THR A 35 19.35 13.16 -2.32
C THR A 35 18.50 14.44 -2.44
N TYR A 36 17.41 14.53 -1.67
CA TYR A 36 16.44 15.62 -1.68
C TYR A 36 15.58 15.73 -2.96
N GLU A 37 15.68 14.77 -3.88
CA GLU A 37 14.72 14.67 -4.97
C GLU A 37 13.36 14.22 -4.44
N GLU A 38 12.34 15.04 -4.65
CA GLU A 38 10.95 14.69 -4.36
C GLU A 38 10.33 13.99 -5.57
N PHE A 39 9.59 12.91 -5.31
CA PHE A 39 8.89 12.15 -6.34
C PHE A 39 7.61 11.56 -5.76
N MET A 40 6.67 11.24 -6.65
CA MET A 40 5.40 10.62 -6.29
C MET A 40 5.33 9.21 -6.87
N ILE A 41 5.05 8.21 -6.02
CA ILE A 41 4.72 6.87 -6.48
C ILE A 41 3.19 6.74 -6.49
N GLN A 42 2.62 6.57 -7.68
CA GLN A 42 1.21 6.27 -7.83
C GLN A 42 1.02 4.77 -8.07
N ILE A 43 0.32 4.09 -7.16
CA ILE A 43 0.06 2.65 -7.25
C ILE A 43 -1.45 2.41 -7.33
N THR A 44 -1.88 1.73 -8.39
CA THR A 44 -3.27 1.23 -8.51
C THR A 44 -3.29 -0.26 -8.17
N TYR A 45 -4.15 -0.65 -7.24
CA TYR A 45 -4.25 -2.03 -6.77
C TYR A 45 -5.72 -2.44 -6.55
N ARG A 46 -5.94 -3.74 -6.38
CA ARG A 46 -7.20 -4.34 -5.94
C ARG A 46 -6.87 -5.39 -4.87
N GLY A 47 -7.77 -5.57 -3.92
CA GLY A 47 -7.65 -6.56 -2.86
C GLY A 47 -9.02 -7.11 -2.47
N VAL A 48 -9.02 -8.11 -1.60
CA VAL A 48 -10.22 -8.71 -1.01
C VAL A 48 -10.14 -8.49 0.50
N ALA A 49 -11.24 -8.07 1.12
CA ALA A 49 -11.33 -7.97 2.57
C ALA A 49 -11.46 -9.39 3.15
N VAL A 50 -10.40 -9.87 3.82
CA VAL A 50 -10.34 -11.25 4.35
C VAL A 50 -10.88 -11.27 5.78
N LEU A 51 -11.66 -12.27 6.16
CA LEU A 51 -12.25 -12.41 7.51
C LEU A 51 -11.27 -12.87 8.59
N ASP A 52 -9.99 -12.49 8.50
CA ASP A 52 -8.94 -12.91 9.44
C ASP A 52 -8.68 -11.90 10.57
N GLY A 53 -9.34 -10.74 10.51
CA GLY A 53 -9.22 -9.68 11.52
C GLY A 53 -7.93 -8.85 11.41
N ASN A 54 -7.20 -8.95 10.30
CA ASN A 54 -5.96 -8.23 10.05
C ASN A 54 -6.07 -7.33 8.81
N GLY A 55 -5.46 -6.14 8.85
CA GLY A 55 -5.62 -5.14 7.80
C GLY A 55 -7.08 -4.69 7.68
N LEU A 56 -7.60 -4.62 6.45
CA LEU A 56 -9.00 -4.29 6.17
C LEU A 56 -9.83 -5.56 5.97
N TYR A 57 -10.82 -5.77 6.84
CA TYR A 57 -11.65 -6.97 6.83
C TYR A 57 -13.14 -6.66 7.00
N GLU A 58 -13.99 -7.59 6.60
CA GLU A 58 -15.43 -7.51 6.85
C GLU A 58 -15.73 -7.99 8.27
N HIS A 59 -16.53 -7.21 9.00
CA HIS A 59 -17.04 -7.57 10.31
C HIS A 59 -18.55 -7.76 10.25
N TRP A 60 -18.98 -8.94 10.66
CA TRP A 60 -20.38 -9.38 10.68
C TRP A 60 -20.85 -9.38 12.14
N ASP A 61 -21.43 -8.27 12.61
CA ASP A 61 -22.02 -8.21 13.95
C ASP A 61 -23.52 -8.56 13.86
N PRO A 62 -24.00 -9.59 14.59
CA PRO A 62 -25.40 -10.02 14.62
C PRO A 62 -26.40 -8.92 15.00
N LYS A 63 -25.95 -7.82 15.63
CA LYS A 63 -26.81 -6.66 15.89
C LYS A 63 -27.21 -5.92 14.61
N PHE A 64 -26.44 -6.06 13.53
CA PHE A 64 -26.75 -5.51 12.22
C PHE A 64 -27.47 -6.50 11.31
N SER A 65 -27.50 -7.80 11.65
CA SER A 65 -28.29 -8.81 10.93
C SER A 65 -29.78 -8.74 11.31
N LYS A 66 -30.47 -7.75 10.74
CA LYS A 66 -31.91 -7.54 11.00
C LYS A 66 -32.83 -8.42 10.16
N THR A 67 -32.32 -9.23 9.23
CA THR A 67 -33.14 -10.03 8.31
C THR A 67 -32.46 -11.34 7.92
N LEU A 68 -33.24 -12.43 7.92
CA LEU A 68 -32.86 -13.80 7.52
C LEU A 68 -32.61 -13.98 6.00
N ASP A 69 -32.59 -12.90 5.23
CA ASP A 69 -32.22 -12.94 3.81
C ASP A 69 -30.70 -12.87 3.68
N SER A 70 -30.14 -13.64 2.75
CA SER A 70 -28.71 -13.92 2.53
C SER A 70 -27.78 -12.70 2.29
N ASN A 71 -28.27 -11.48 2.44
CA ASN A 71 -27.54 -10.22 2.35
C ASN A 71 -27.51 -9.54 3.73
N GLU A 72 -26.94 -10.19 4.73
CA GLU A 72 -26.68 -9.52 6.00
C GLU A 72 -25.68 -8.36 5.75
N PRO A 73 -25.93 -7.16 6.28
CA PRO A 73 -25.02 -6.04 6.10
C PRO A 73 -23.74 -6.29 6.92
N PHE A 74 -22.59 -6.17 6.28
CA PHE A 74 -21.29 -6.13 6.95
C PHE A 74 -20.75 -4.69 7.01
N ILE A 75 -19.87 -4.44 7.96
CA ILE A 75 -19.06 -3.21 8.00
C ILE A 75 -17.61 -3.56 7.70
N LEU A 76 -16.89 -2.64 7.06
CA LEU A 76 -15.44 -2.77 6.93
C LEU A 76 -14.76 -2.21 8.18
N VAL A 77 -13.89 -3.02 8.76
CA VAL A 77 -13.09 -2.67 9.95
C VAL A 77 -11.62 -2.80 9.61
N SER A 78 -10.80 -1.95 10.20
CA SER A 78 -9.34 -2.01 10.06
C SER A 78 -8.66 -2.37 11.37
N ASN A 79 -7.71 -3.31 11.32
CA ASN A 79 -6.82 -3.64 12.42
C ASN A 79 -5.39 -3.75 11.88
N ASN A 80 -4.57 -2.73 12.13
CA ASN A 80 -3.28 -2.58 11.47
C ASN A 80 -2.07 -2.88 12.38
N PHE A 81 -2.28 -3.22 13.66
CA PHE A 81 -1.16 -3.52 14.55
C PHE A 81 -0.81 -5.02 14.51
N PRO A 82 0.48 -5.40 14.42
CA PRO A 82 1.66 -4.53 14.31
C PRO A 82 2.04 -4.14 12.87
N ALA A 83 1.51 -4.84 11.85
CA ALA A 83 1.91 -4.70 10.45
C ALA A 83 0.74 -5.03 9.50
N GLY A 84 -0.47 -4.63 9.87
CA GLY A 84 -1.69 -4.96 9.12
C GLY A 84 -1.97 -3.99 7.97
N ALA A 85 -1.36 -2.79 7.97
CA ALA A 85 -1.65 -1.76 6.97
C ALA A 85 -1.29 -2.24 5.54
N ARG A 86 -0.19 -3.00 5.40
CA ARG A 86 0.26 -3.56 4.12
C ARG A 86 -0.74 -4.51 3.44
N PHE A 87 -1.68 -5.11 4.19
CA PHE A 87 -2.71 -6.01 3.63
C PHE A 87 -3.90 -5.25 3.02
N TRP A 88 -4.09 -3.99 3.41
CA TRP A 88 -5.03 -3.09 2.75
C TRP A 88 -4.33 -2.38 1.60
N PHE A 89 -3.24 -1.64 1.87
CA PHE A 89 -2.62 -0.76 0.88
C PHE A 89 -1.09 -0.79 0.94
N PRO A 90 -0.40 -0.64 -0.21
CA PRO A 90 1.05 -0.51 -0.22
C PRO A 90 1.49 0.75 0.54
N CYS A 91 2.32 0.57 1.56
CA CYS A 91 2.87 1.64 2.38
C CYS A 91 4.23 1.25 2.98
N PHE A 92 4.93 2.22 3.57
CA PHE A 92 6.10 1.95 4.42
C PHE A 92 5.62 1.56 5.82
N ASP A 93 5.22 0.30 5.97
CA ASP A 93 4.55 -0.24 7.17
C ASP A 93 5.55 -0.59 8.29
N ASP A 94 6.20 0.45 8.82
CA ASP A 94 7.16 0.42 9.92
C ASP A 94 6.85 1.62 10.83
N PRO A 95 6.71 1.43 12.16
CA PRO A 95 6.33 2.52 13.09
C PRO A 95 7.30 3.71 13.08
N ASP A 96 8.55 3.53 12.68
CA ASP A 96 9.53 4.61 12.61
C ASP A 96 9.43 5.42 11.29
N LYS A 97 8.57 5.00 10.37
CA LYS A 97 8.34 5.64 9.06
C LYS A 97 7.09 6.53 9.09
N ASN A 98 7.14 7.59 9.89
CA ASN A 98 6.09 8.60 9.91
C ASN A 98 6.09 9.43 8.60
N SER A 99 4.90 9.65 8.04
CA SER A 99 4.71 10.63 6.97
C SER A 99 5.01 12.04 7.50
N ARG A 100 5.87 12.79 6.82
CA ARG A 100 6.03 14.23 7.05
C ARG A 100 5.10 15.03 6.17
#